data_AF-A0A7D9EQI9-F1
#
_entry.id   AF-A0A7D9EQI9-F1
#
_cell.length_a   1.000
_cell.length_b   1.000
_cell.length_c   1.000
_cell.angle_alpha   90.00
_cell.angle_beta   90.00
_cell.angle_gamma   90.00
#
_symmetry.space_group_name_H-M   'P 1'
#
loop_
_entity.id
_entity.type
_entity.pdbx_description
1 polymer ?
#
loop_
_entity_poly.entity_id
_entity_poly.type
_entity_poly.pdbx_seq_one_letter_code
_entity_poly.pdbx_strand_id
1 'polypeptide(L)'
;GKVELSLELLEEKDAKERPVGKGQSKPNQHPVLDKPQRPATSFLWILNPWKSFRYIIWSHFKWYFVIAVVLILIVLLFALFIYSAPGYSVKKLFNA
;
A
#
# COMPACT_ATOMS: atom_id res chain seq x y z
N GLY A 1 -20.09 15.25 6.06
CA GLY A 1 -20.10 13.89 6.62
C GLY A 1 -21.39 13.69 7.39
N LYS A 2 -22.08 12.56 7.20
CA LYS A 2 -23.25 12.20 8.00
C LYS A 2 -22.77 11.34 9.17
N VAL A 3 -23.16 11.70 10.39
CA VAL A 3 -22.90 10.91 11.59
C VAL A 3 -24.27 10.52 12.15
N GLU A 4 -24.51 9.22 12.29
CA GLU A 4 -25.70 8.69 12.94
C GLU A 4 -25.36 8.46 14.41
N LEU A 5 -26.19 8.99 15.32
CA LEU A 5 -25.97 8.95 16.76
C LEU A 5 -27.27 8.54 17.46
N SER A 6 -27.17 7.60 18.41
CA SER A 6 -28.26 7.14 19.27
C SER A 6 -27.94 7.44 20.73
N LEU A 7 -28.90 7.98 21.49
CA LEU A 7 -28.76 8.30 22.91
C LEU A 7 -29.67 7.39 23.74
N GLU A 8 -29.12 6.75 24.77
CA GLU A 8 -29.86 5.94 25.74
C GLU A 8 -29.69 6.52 27.15
N LEU A 9 -30.81 6.65 27.88
CA LEU A 9 -30.83 7.09 29.28
C LEU A 9 -30.77 5.85 30.19
N LEU A 10 -29.79 5.82 31.09
CA LEU A 10 -29.58 4.72 32.04
C LEU A 10 -29.86 5.18 33.47
N GLU A 11 -30.31 4.26 34.32
CA GLU A 11 -30.44 4.52 35.76
C GLU A 11 -29.07 4.60 36.44
N GLU A 12 -29.01 5.28 37.59
CA GLU A 12 -27.75 5.54 38.32
C GLU A 12 -27.03 4.25 38.71
N LYS A 13 -27.77 3.16 38.98
CA LYS A 13 -27.22 1.86 39.36
C LYS A 13 -26.45 1.22 38.19
N ASP A 14 -27.09 1.16 37.03
CA ASP A 14 -26.50 0.58 35.82
C ASP A 14 -25.31 1.40 35.30
N ALA A 15 -25.38 2.73 35.43
CA ALA A 15 -24.29 3.63 35.06
C ALA A 15 -23.03 3.40 35.91
N LYS A 16 -23.18 3.03 37.19
CA LYS A 16 -22.05 2.69 38.07
C LYS A 16 -21.47 1.31 37.76
N GLU A 17 -22.30 0.35 37.41
CA GLU A 17 -21.84 -1.00 37.03
C GLU A 17 -21.10 -1.01 35.68
N ARG A 18 -21.48 -0.14 34.75
CA ARG A 18 -20.91 -0.05 33.39
C ARG A 18 -20.36 1.34 33.10
N PRO A 19 -19.24 1.74 33.74
CA PRO A 19 -18.66 3.06 33.53
C PRO A 19 -18.15 3.20 32.10
N VAL A 20 -18.66 4.21 31.39
CA VAL A 20 -18.18 4.58 30.04
C VAL A 20 -16.77 5.20 30.12
N GLY A 21 -16.02 5.15 29.02
CA GLY A 21 -14.72 5.83 28.91
C GLY A 21 -13.50 5.06 29.45
N LYS A 22 -13.64 3.80 29.88
CA LYS A 22 -12.51 2.96 30.35
C LYS A 22 -11.76 2.19 29.25
N GLY A 23 -11.85 2.61 27.99
CA GLY A 23 -11.25 1.90 26.84
C GLY A 23 -12.14 0.78 26.29
N GLN A 24 -11.60 -0.07 25.41
CA GLN A 24 -12.38 -1.09 24.69
C GLN A 24 -12.90 -2.20 25.62
N SER A 25 -14.10 -2.01 26.16
CA SER A 25 -14.96 -3.12 26.59
C SER A 25 -15.47 -3.89 25.37
N LYS A 26 -16.03 -5.08 25.59
CA LYS A 26 -16.81 -5.76 24.56
C LYS A 26 -17.92 -4.80 24.09
N PRO A 27 -18.26 -4.76 22.79
CA PRO A 27 -19.34 -3.92 22.30
C PRO A 27 -20.61 -4.20 23.09
N ASN A 28 -21.43 -3.16 23.30
CA ASN A 28 -22.72 -3.30 23.99
C ASN A 28 -23.51 -4.44 23.35
N GLN A 29 -24.07 -5.32 24.19
CA GLN A 29 -24.94 -6.41 23.73
C GLN A 29 -26.28 -5.89 23.18
N HIS A 30 -26.64 -4.65 23.50
CA HIS A 30 -27.78 -3.95 22.93
C HIS A 30 -27.51 -2.44 22.85
N PRO A 31 -27.73 -1.81 21.68
CA PRO A 31 -27.82 -2.43 20.35
C PRO A 31 -26.45 -3.03 19.96
N VAL A 32 -26.47 -4.19 19.29
CA VAL A 32 -25.23 -4.82 18.79
C VAL A 32 -24.65 -3.95 17.69
N LEU A 33 -23.48 -3.38 17.93
CA LEU A 33 -22.77 -2.61 16.91
C LEU A 33 -22.16 -3.55 15.87
N ASP A 34 -22.52 -3.35 14.61
CA ASP A 34 -21.90 -4.06 13.50
C ASP A 34 -20.40 -3.75 13.43
N LYS A 35 -19.62 -4.76 13.05
CA LYS A 35 -18.18 -4.58 12.86
C LYS A 35 -17.97 -3.51 11.77
N PRO A 36 -17.12 -2.49 12.01
CA PRO A 36 -16.85 -1.49 10.99
C PRO A 36 -16.35 -2.17 9.71
N GLN A 37 -16.81 -1.69 8.54
CA GLN A 37 -16.31 -2.12 7.24
C GLN A 37 -14.87 -1.61 7.06
N ARG A 38 -13.92 -2.32 7.69
CA ARG A 38 -12.52 -1.96 7.68
C ARG A 38 -11.86 -2.55 6.42
N PRO A 39 -11.35 -1.74 5.48
CA PRO A 39 -10.64 -2.26 4.32
C PRO A 39 -9.41 -3.03 4.79
N ALA A 40 -9.13 -4.17 4.16
CA ALA A 40 -8.02 -5.07 4.53
C ALA A 40 -6.62 -4.42 4.47
N THR A 41 -6.52 -3.23 3.88
CA THR A 41 -5.31 -2.41 3.76
C THR A 41 -5.04 -1.52 4.98
N SER A 42 -6.03 -1.31 5.85
CA SER A 42 -5.93 -0.38 6.98
C SER A 42 -5.21 -0.94 8.21
N PHE A 43 -4.52 -2.07 8.08
CA PHE A 43 -3.70 -2.58 9.16
C PHE A 43 -2.49 -1.67 9.38
N LEU A 44 -2.27 -1.35 10.66
CA LEU A 44 -1.08 -0.66 11.14
C LEU A 44 0.14 -1.41 10.59
N TRP A 45 0.85 -0.82 9.63
CA TRP A 45 2.05 -1.40 9.04
C TRP A 45 3.06 -1.87 10.11
N ILE A 46 3.04 -1.22 11.28
CA ILE A 46 3.85 -1.54 12.45
C ILE A 46 3.46 -2.87 13.12
N LEU A 47 2.17 -3.22 13.17
CA LEU A 47 1.71 -4.45 13.85
C LEU A 47 1.90 -5.70 13.00
N ASN A 48 1.96 -5.55 11.68
CA ASN A 48 2.09 -6.69 10.78
C ASN A 48 3.01 -6.38 9.59
N PRO A 49 4.32 -6.15 9.88
CA PRO A 49 5.27 -5.66 8.90
C PRO A 49 5.38 -6.60 7.70
N TRP A 50 5.32 -7.92 7.92
CA TRP A 50 5.46 -8.92 6.85
C TRP A 50 4.32 -8.88 5.82
N LYS A 51 3.06 -8.76 6.26
CA LYS A 51 1.91 -8.65 5.35
C LYS A 51 1.97 -7.37 4.54
N SER A 52 2.30 -6.25 5.19
CA SER A 52 2.40 -4.95 4.53
C SER A 52 3.59 -4.91 3.56
N PHE A 53 4.75 -5.47 3.91
CA PHE A 53 5.90 -5.55 3.01
C PHE A 53 5.56 -6.36 1.77
N ARG A 54 4.94 -7.54 1.92
CA ARG A 54 4.50 -8.35 0.78
C ARG A 54 3.55 -7.57 -0.11
N TYR A 55 2.58 -6.85 0.45
CA TYR A 55 1.58 -6.12 -0.33
C TYR A 55 2.17 -4.90 -1.07
N ILE A 56 3.02 -4.12 -0.39
CA ILE A 56 3.67 -2.93 -0.94
C ILE A 56 4.70 -3.36 -1.99
N ILE A 57 5.62 -4.27 -1.65
CA ILE A 57 6.65 -4.74 -2.58
C ILE A 57 6.01 -5.40 -3.80
N TRP A 58 5.03 -6.28 -3.63
CA TRP A 58 4.42 -6.96 -4.79
C TRP A 58 3.76 -5.99 -5.77
N SER A 59 3.24 -4.85 -5.30
CA SER A 59 2.65 -3.81 -6.16
C SER A 59 3.73 -3.03 -6.92
N HIS A 60 4.84 -2.69 -6.27
CA HIS A 60 5.89 -1.86 -6.86
C HIS A 60 6.94 -2.67 -7.67
N PHE A 61 7.24 -3.91 -7.27
CA PHE A 61 8.31 -4.73 -7.87
C PHE A 61 8.02 -5.17 -9.31
N LYS A 62 6.75 -5.25 -9.71
CA LYS A 62 6.37 -5.56 -11.09
C LYS A 62 6.91 -4.50 -12.06
N TRP A 63 6.81 -3.23 -11.68
CA TRP A 63 7.34 -2.12 -12.49
C TRP A 63 8.86 -2.08 -12.48
N TYR A 64 9.51 -2.36 -11.34
CA TYR A 64 10.97 -2.46 -11.28
C TYR A 64 11.53 -3.57 -12.20
N PHE A 65 10.86 -4.72 -12.26
CA PHE A 65 11.26 -5.80 -13.17
C PHE A 65 11.12 -5.39 -14.64
N VAL A 66 10.01 -4.75 -15.01
CA VAL A 66 9.80 -4.24 -16.38
C VAL A 66 10.86 -3.19 -16.74
N ILE A 67 11.15 -2.24 -15.85
CA ILE A 67 12.19 -1.22 -16.05
C ILE A 67 13.56 -1.86 -16.23
N ALA A 68 13.90 -2.86 -15.41
CA ALA A 68 15.18 -3.56 -15.52
C ALA A 68 15.34 -4.28 -16.87
N VAL A 69 14.29 -4.95 -17.35
CA VAL A 69 14.29 -5.61 -18.67
C VAL A 69 14.47 -4.59 -19.80
N VAL A 70 13.74 -3.48 -19.75
CA VAL A 70 13.85 -2.40 -20.75
C VAL A 70 15.26 -1.79 -20.74
N LEU A 71 15.83 -1.54 -19.57
CA LEU A 71 17.19 -1.00 -19.45
C LEU A 71 18.23 -1.94 -20.09
N ILE A 72 18.13 -3.25 -19.81
CA ILE A 72 19.02 -4.26 -20.40
C ILE A 72 18.90 -4.25 -21.93
N LEU A 73 17.69 -4.19 -22.48
CA LEU A 73 17.46 -4.13 -23.93
C LEU A 73 18.10 -2.88 -24.55
N ILE A 74 17.98 -1.72 -23.89
CA ILE A 74 18.60 -0.47 -24.36
C ILE A 74 20.13 -0.62 -24.40
N VAL A 75 20.74 -1.12 -23.31
CA VAL A 75 22.19 -1.34 -23.25
C VAL A 75 22.65 -2.30 -24.34
N LEU A 76 21.92 -3.39 -24.55
CA LEU A 76 22.23 -4.38 -25.59
C LEU A 76 22.17 -3.76 -26.99
N LEU A 77 21.17 -2.92 -27.25
CA LEU A 77 21.00 -2.21 -28.52
C LEU A 77 22.19 -1.28 -28.78
N PHE A 78 22.59 -0.48 -27.78
CA PHE A 78 23.77 0.38 -27.90
C PHE A 78 25.07 -0.40 -28.09
N ALA A 79 25.25 -1.50 -27.36
CA ALA A 79 26.42 -2.35 -27.50
C ALA A 79 26.51 -2.95 -28.92
N LEU A 80 25.38 -3.46 -29.44
CA LEU A 80 25.31 -3.97 -30.80
C LEU A 80 25.50 -2.85 -31.83
N PHE A 81 24.97 -1.66 -31.61
CA PHE A 81 25.15 -0.51 -32.48
C PHE A 81 26.63 -0.13 -32.61
N ILE A 82 27.36 -0.04 -31.49
CA ILE A 82 28.79 0.26 -31.48
C ILE A 82 29.59 -0.88 -32.14
N TYR A 83 29.24 -2.13 -31.84
CA TYR A 83 29.92 -3.30 -32.39
C TYR A 83 29.70 -3.46 -33.91
N SER A 84 28.48 -3.19 -34.38
CA SER A 84 28.09 -3.36 -35.79
C SER A 84 28.34 -2.14 -36.66
N ALA A 85 28.59 -0.96 -36.07
CA ALA A 85 28.92 0.23 -36.83
C ALA A 85 30.23 0.02 -37.59
N PRO A 86 30.21 -0.07 -38.94
CA PRO A 86 31.44 -0.11 -39.70
C PRO A 86 32.18 1.19 -39.42
N GLY A 87 33.49 1.13 -39.15
CA GLY A 87 34.30 2.30 -38.79
C GLY A 87 34.19 3.48 -39.78
N TYR A 88 33.65 3.25 -40.99
CA TYR A 88 33.29 4.26 -41.97
C TYR A 88 32.04 5.10 -41.60
N SER A 89 30.98 4.51 -41.05
CA SER A 89 29.78 5.25 -40.61
C SER A 89 30.08 6.18 -39.45
N VAL A 90 30.94 5.75 -38.53
CA VAL A 90 31.47 6.57 -37.43
C VAL A 90 32.33 7.70 -37.99
N LYS A 91 33.27 7.41 -38.89
CA LYS A 91 34.09 8.44 -39.55
C LYS A 91 33.27 9.51 -40.28
N LYS A 92 32.13 9.16 -40.88
CA LYS A 92 31.24 10.12 -41.56
C LYS A 92 30.39 10.98 -40.61
N LEU A 93 30.08 10.46 -39.42
CA LEU A 93 29.38 11.20 -38.35
C LEU A 93 30.32 12.14 -37.58
N PHE A 94 31.60 11.78 -37.45
CA PHE A 94 32.62 12.56 -36.75
C PHE A 94 33.49 13.45 -37.66
N ASN A 95 33.54 13.23 -38.99
CA ASN A 95 34.02 14.21 -39.99
C ASN A 95 32.84 15.05 -40.53
N ALA A 96 32.12 15.69 -39.61
CA ALA A 96 31.47 16.96 -39.92
C ALA A 96 32.47 18.08 -39.62
#